data_AF-A0AB38DP95-F1
#
_entry.id   AF-A0AB38DP95-F1
#
_cell.length_a   1.000
_cell.length_b   1.000
_cell.length_c   1.000
_cell.angle_alpha   90.00
_cell.angle_beta   90.00
_cell.angle_gamma   90.00
#
_symmetry.space_group_name_H-M   'P 1'
#
loop_
_entity.id
_entity.type
_entity.pdbx_description
1 polymer ?
#
loop_
_entity_poly.entity_id
_entity_poly.type
_entity_poly.pdbx_seq_one_letter_code
_entity_poly.pdbx_strand_id
1 'polypeptide(L)'
;MVKSKLLIVFKDSLAGAPENLHYRIYINGIKVSEGKVDKDKDTVSYQIIWANGKLSIEGNSLAIPERLSNRVEIKVVSSGGSEKKVGEHELKRKDTTLTLVSPWTRIPLAGGGKLEGDFFEVEYNVKRKNNNLFAKVIIKDIPRKIVLTALKHRGSTTWAGNTSKTSVHLTMKDKNVTFNNRTNKCNVFVHDVLTEAGIAVPWIEHGKSKYIPYYSRVSPPTAEEWADTSKLQKNWSSNKTPLPGDIGAYMLPYTDATGHVGIILTKGVCISAGWEKVEVNDVGFRLQNGTADLETDKSDFTNFRRYKHKVIKND
;
A
#
# COMPACT_ATOMS: atom_id res chain seq x y z
N MET A 1 28.02 -18.71 13.76
CA MET A 1 26.54 -18.82 13.78
C MET A 1 25.98 -17.41 13.77
N VAL A 2 25.04 -17.10 12.87
CA VAL A 2 24.36 -15.80 12.80
C VAL A 2 22.87 -16.02 13.06
N LYS A 3 22.24 -15.13 13.82
CA LYS A 3 20.78 -15.12 14.04
C LYS A 3 20.19 -13.90 13.33
N SER A 4 19.08 -14.10 12.60
CA SER A 4 18.29 -12.99 12.05
C SER A 4 16.80 -13.22 12.26
N LYS A 5 16.02 -12.14 12.38
CA LYS A 5 14.58 -12.21 12.61
C LYS A 5 13.81 -12.03 11.31
N LEU A 6 12.86 -12.92 11.05
CA LEU A 6 11.80 -12.74 10.05
C LEU A 6 10.52 -12.36 10.78
N LEU A 7 10.13 -11.09 10.67
CA LEU A 7 8.85 -10.60 11.17
C LEU A 7 7.85 -10.57 10.02
N ILE A 8 6.80 -11.37 10.11
CA ILE A 8 5.68 -11.34 9.18
C ILE A 8 4.58 -10.49 9.80
N VAL A 9 4.09 -9.52 9.05
CA VAL A 9 3.06 -8.58 9.48
C VAL A 9 1.83 -8.76 8.58
N PHE A 10 0.79 -9.38 9.09
CA PHE A 10 -0.51 -9.59 8.46
C PHE A 10 -1.41 -8.38 8.72
N LYS A 11 -1.27 -7.34 7.91
CA LYS A 11 -1.96 -6.09 8.16
C LYS A 11 -3.12 -5.83 7.22
N ASP A 12 -4.10 -5.14 7.79
CA ASP A 12 -5.09 -4.34 7.10
C ASP A 12 -5.89 -5.08 6.02
N SER A 13 -6.61 -6.12 6.42
CA SER A 13 -7.82 -6.49 5.68
C SER A 13 -8.81 -5.33 5.78
N LEU A 14 -9.55 -5.10 4.71
CA LEU A 14 -10.79 -4.32 4.74
C LEU A 14 -11.82 -4.84 5.79
N ALA A 15 -11.59 -6.01 6.41
CA ALA A 15 -12.41 -6.59 7.47
C ALA A 15 -11.71 -6.78 8.84
N GLY A 16 -10.56 -6.16 9.10
CA GLY A 16 -9.83 -6.28 10.39
C GLY A 16 -8.67 -7.29 10.37
N ALA A 17 -8.09 -7.60 11.54
CA ALA A 17 -7.05 -8.63 11.64
C ALA A 17 -7.59 -9.94 11.03
N PRO A 18 -6.82 -10.66 10.19
CA PRO A 18 -7.33 -11.82 9.48
C PRO A 18 -7.38 -13.04 10.40
N GLU A 19 -8.22 -12.96 11.43
CA GLU A 19 -8.45 -14.01 12.42
C GLU A 19 -8.74 -15.33 11.69
N ASN A 20 -8.05 -16.40 12.08
CA ASN A 20 -8.11 -17.73 11.47
C ASN A 20 -7.52 -17.85 10.05
N LEU A 21 -6.81 -16.85 9.53
CA LEU A 21 -6.05 -17.00 8.28
C LEU A 21 -4.97 -18.05 8.47
N HIS A 22 -5.13 -19.18 7.79
CA HIS A 22 -4.14 -20.25 7.77
C HIS A 22 -3.04 -19.89 6.76
N TYR A 23 -1.78 -19.92 7.20
CA TYR A 23 -0.63 -19.66 6.35
C TYR A 23 0.44 -20.73 6.52
N ARG A 24 1.29 -20.84 5.50
CA ARG A 24 2.48 -21.68 5.45
C ARG A 24 3.67 -20.87 4.98
N ILE A 25 4.82 -21.16 5.56
CA ILE A 25 6.10 -20.52 5.23
C ILE A 25 6.98 -21.56 4.56
N TYR A 26 7.57 -21.14 3.46
CA TYR A 26 8.52 -21.93 2.69
C TYR A 26 9.85 -21.19 2.63
N ILE A 27 10.96 -21.89 2.80
CA ILE A 27 12.30 -21.38 2.51
C ILE A 27 12.89 -22.26 1.41
N ASN A 28 13.30 -21.67 0.30
CA ASN A 28 13.85 -22.37 -0.86
C ASN A 28 12.91 -23.48 -1.41
N GLY A 29 11.59 -23.27 -1.28
CA GLY A 29 10.55 -24.22 -1.68
C GLY A 29 10.24 -25.31 -0.65
N ILE A 30 10.93 -25.34 0.49
CA ILE A 30 10.72 -26.33 1.56
C ILE A 30 9.82 -25.71 2.64
N LYS A 31 8.73 -26.41 3.03
CA LYS A 31 7.84 -25.95 4.11
C LYS A 31 8.57 -25.97 5.44
N VAL A 32 8.63 -24.83 6.13
CA VAL A 32 9.35 -24.68 7.40
C VAL A 32 8.46 -24.36 8.59
N SER A 33 7.27 -23.83 8.34
CA SER A 33 6.31 -23.51 9.39
C SER A 33 4.91 -23.40 8.81
N GLU A 34 3.92 -23.58 9.66
CA GLU A 34 2.52 -23.31 9.38
C GLU A 34 1.85 -22.77 10.64
N GLY A 35 0.82 -21.96 10.46
CA GLY A 35 0.14 -21.34 11.59
C GLY A 35 -1.17 -20.68 11.18
N LYS A 36 -1.93 -20.26 12.18
CA LYS A 36 -3.10 -19.41 12.01
C LYS A 36 -2.82 -18.06 12.64
N VAL A 37 -3.39 -17.02 12.05
CA VAL A 37 -3.36 -15.69 12.66
C VAL A 37 -4.37 -15.66 13.81
N ASP A 38 -3.88 -15.42 15.02
CA ASP A 38 -4.71 -15.28 16.21
C ASP A 38 -5.52 -13.98 16.14
N LYS A 39 -6.64 -13.96 16.87
CA LYS A 39 -7.41 -12.74 17.09
C LYS A 39 -6.51 -11.65 17.68
N ASP A 40 -6.61 -10.43 17.13
CA ASP A 40 -5.86 -9.23 17.56
C ASP A 40 -4.32 -9.35 17.47
N LYS A 41 -3.78 -10.39 16.83
CA LYS A 41 -2.33 -10.49 16.51
C LYS A 41 -2.13 -10.38 15.01
N ASP A 42 -1.64 -9.23 14.56
CA ASP A 42 -1.29 -8.98 13.17
C ASP A 42 0.16 -9.33 12.84
N THR A 43 0.92 -9.91 13.78
CA THR A 43 2.34 -10.21 13.58
C THR A 43 2.71 -11.62 14.02
N VAL A 44 3.66 -12.21 13.30
CA VAL A 44 4.32 -13.47 13.64
C VAL A 44 5.81 -13.31 13.43
N SER A 45 6.60 -13.79 14.38
CA SER A 45 8.05 -13.66 14.36
C SER A 45 8.73 -15.03 14.32
N TYR A 46 9.74 -15.15 13.47
CA TYR A 46 10.60 -16.33 13.36
C TYR A 46 12.05 -15.94 13.55
N GLN A 47 12.78 -16.65 14.40
CA GLN A 47 14.22 -16.53 14.51
C GLN A 47 14.88 -17.51 13.53
N ILE A 48 15.56 -16.97 12.53
CA ILE A 48 16.33 -17.74 11.55
C ILE A 48 17.77 -17.89 12.06
N ILE A 49 18.26 -19.12 12.07
CA ILE A 49 19.64 -19.47 12.45
C ILE A 49 20.40 -19.83 11.18
N TRP A 50 21.53 -19.17 10.97
CA TRP A 50 22.46 -19.41 9.87
C TRP A 50 23.72 -20.07 10.42
N ALA A 51 23.93 -21.34 10.11
CA ALA A 51 25.08 -22.10 10.60
C ALA A 51 25.51 -23.17 9.60
N ASN A 52 26.83 -23.26 9.36
CA ASN A 52 27.46 -24.32 8.57
C ASN A 52 26.83 -24.53 7.18
N GLY A 53 26.52 -23.43 6.47
CA GLY A 53 25.88 -23.48 5.15
C GLY A 53 24.43 -23.97 5.18
N LYS A 54 23.75 -23.88 6.34
CA LYS A 54 22.36 -24.26 6.52
C LYS A 54 21.57 -23.15 7.23
N LEU A 55 20.27 -23.13 6.94
CA LEU A 55 19.25 -22.33 7.60
C LEU A 55 18.36 -23.24 8.46
N SER A 56 17.98 -22.78 9.63
CA SER A 56 16.87 -23.37 10.40
C SER A 56 16.06 -22.28 11.08
N ILE A 57 14.85 -22.64 11.50
CA ILE A 57 14.03 -21.80 12.39
C ILE A 57 14.26 -22.28 13.82
N GLU A 58 14.48 -21.38 14.76
CA GLU A 58 14.64 -21.72 16.18
C GLU A 58 13.41 -22.50 16.68
N GLY A 59 13.65 -23.63 17.35
CA GLY A 59 12.59 -24.57 17.74
C GLY A 59 12.14 -25.55 16.65
N ASN A 60 12.68 -25.48 15.43
CA ASN A 60 12.47 -26.44 14.36
C ASN A 60 13.79 -27.19 14.05
N SER A 61 13.72 -28.53 13.99
CA SER A 61 14.87 -29.39 13.66
C SER A 61 15.20 -29.43 12.16
N LEU A 62 14.33 -28.89 11.31
CA LEU A 62 14.51 -28.89 9.87
C LEU A 62 15.65 -27.93 9.45
N ALA A 63 16.72 -28.51 8.91
CA ALA A 63 17.86 -27.76 8.38
C ALA A 63 17.80 -27.71 6.84
N ILE A 64 17.87 -26.50 6.29
CA ILE A 64 17.72 -26.22 4.86
C ILE A 64 19.07 -25.79 4.30
N PRO A 65 19.53 -26.33 3.17
CA PRO A 65 20.76 -25.87 2.54
C PRO A 65 20.68 -24.38 2.19
N GLU A 66 21.70 -23.62 2.62
CA GLU A 66 21.88 -22.23 2.24
C GLU A 66 22.26 -22.17 0.74
N ARG A 67 21.56 -21.31 0.01
CA ARG A 67 21.80 -21.04 -1.42
C ARG A 67 22.38 -19.64 -1.61
N LEU A 68 22.89 -19.36 -2.81
CA LEU A 68 23.33 -18.02 -3.21
C LEU A 68 22.22 -16.96 -3.04
N SER A 69 20.96 -17.34 -3.30
CA SER A 69 19.78 -16.55 -2.99
C SER A 69 18.79 -17.44 -2.24
N ASN A 70 18.49 -17.07 -1.00
CA ASN A 70 17.54 -17.81 -0.17
C ASN A 70 16.20 -17.11 -0.22
N ARG A 71 15.16 -17.78 -0.71
CA ARG A 71 13.84 -17.17 -0.85
C ARG A 71 12.90 -17.67 0.22
N VAL A 72 12.25 -16.75 0.92
CA VAL A 72 11.09 -17.04 1.75
C VAL A 72 9.81 -16.79 0.95
N GLU A 73 8.90 -17.75 0.96
CA GLU A 73 7.55 -17.58 0.43
C GLU A 73 6.54 -17.75 1.56
N ILE A 74 5.52 -16.90 1.56
CA ILE A 74 4.36 -17.05 2.43
C ILE A 74 3.17 -17.38 1.56
N LYS A 75 2.50 -18.47 1.90
CA LYS A 75 1.29 -18.94 1.21
C LYS A 75 0.13 -18.98 2.18
N VAL A 76 -1.02 -18.48 1.76
CA VAL A 76 -2.27 -18.67 2.49
C VAL A 76 -2.92 -19.96 2.03
N VAL A 77 -3.47 -20.69 2.99
CA VAL A 77 -4.11 -21.99 2.79
C VAL A 77 -5.62 -21.82 2.92
N SER A 78 -6.35 -22.21 1.88
CA SER A 78 -7.81 -22.21 1.93
C SER A 78 -8.35 -23.34 2.81
N SER A 79 -9.63 -23.29 3.17
CA SER A 79 -10.30 -24.39 3.87
C SER A 79 -10.31 -25.71 3.08
N GLY A 80 -10.15 -25.65 1.75
CA GLY A 80 -10.02 -26.82 0.88
C GLY A 80 -8.57 -27.31 0.68
N GLY A 81 -7.61 -26.72 1.39
CA GLY A 81 -6.19 -27.10 1.32
C GLY A 81 -5.41 -26.51 0.14
N SER A 82 -6.06 -25.75 -0.74
CA SER A 82 -5.36 -25.04 -1.82
C SER A 82 -4.51 -23.90 -1.27
N GLU A 83 -3.34 -23.69 -1.88
CA GLU A 83 -2.39 -22.65 -1.46
C GLU A 83 -2.32 -21.52 -2.47
N LYS A 84 -2.28 -20.27 -1.97
CA LYS A 84 -1.99 -19.09 -2.78
C LYS A 84 -0.75 -18.40 -2.23
N LYS A 85 0.26 -18.18 -3.07
CA LYS A 85 1.41 -17.33 -2.71
C LYS A 85 0.94 -15.89 -2.52
N VAL A 86 1.17 -15.35 -1.32
CA VAL A 86 0.76 -13.99 -0.94
C VAL A 86 1.95 -13.08 -0.65
N GLY A 87 3.14 -13.66 -0.45
CA GLY A 87 4.39 -12.91 -0.32
C GLY A 87 5.60 -13.74 -0.71
N GLU A 88 6.63 -13.07 -1.18
CA GLU A 88 7.94 -13.65 -1.49
C GLU A 88 9.02 -12.60 -1.19
N HIS A 89 10.13 -13.02 -0.58
CA HIS A 89 11.26 -12.16 -0.32
C HIS A 89 12.59 -12.93 -0.33
N GLU A 90 13.68 -12.24 -0.64
CA GLU A 90 15.02 -12.78 -0.47
C GLU A 90 15.48 -12.60 0.98
N LEU A 91 15.67 -13.72 1.68
CA LEU A 91 16.24 -13.73 3.02
C LEU A 91 17.70 -13.29 2.99
N LYS A 92 18.05 -12.40 3.90
CA LYS A 92 19.41 -11.93 4.14
C LYS A 92 19.80 -12.25 5.57
N ARG A 93 21.11 -12.25 5.87
CA ARG A 93 21.67 -12.40 7.22
C ARG A 93 21.45 -11.16 8.10
N LYS A 94 20.25 -10.59 8.04
CA LYS A 94 19.79 -9.43 8.80
C LYS A 94 18.28 -9.50 8.99
N ASP A 95 17.78 -8.74 9.95
CA ASP A 95 16.35 -8.68 10.24
C ASP A 95 15.55 -8.24 9.00
N THR A 96 14.44 -8.93 8.79
CA THR A 96 13.59 -8.78 7.62
C THR A 96 12.15 -8.69 8.10
N THR A 97 11.46 -7.62 7.73
CA THR A 97 10.02 -7.49 7.95
C THR A 97 9.30 -7.65 6.62
N LEU A 98 8.39 -8.62 6.55
CA LEU A 98 7.53 -8.87 5.40
C LEU A 98 6.09 -8.51 5.76
N THR A 99 5.61 -7.40 5.24
CA THR A 99 4.22 -6.96 5.42
C THR A 99 3.34 -7.50 4.30
N LEU A 100 2.34 -8.28 4.68
CA LEU A 100 1.34 -8.83 3.79
C LEU A 100 0.05 -8.00 3.91
N VAL A 101 -0.28 -7.29 2.84
CA VAL A 101 -1.51 -6.49 2.69
C VAL A 101 -2.45 -7.22 1.73
N SER A 102 -3.75 -7.27 2.06
CA SER A 102 -4.75 -8.00 1.29
C SER A 102 -6.07 -7.24 1.11
N PRO A 103 -7.02 -7.89 0.43
CA PRO A 103 -8.35 -8.15 0.94
C PRO A 103 -8.43 -9.55 1.62
N TRP A 104 -8.72 -9.64 2.93
CA TRP A 104 -8.90 -10.92 3.67
C TRP A 104 -10.37 -11.14 4.07
N THR A 105 -11.32 -11.15 3.13
CA THR A 105 -12.73 -11.43 3.49
C THR A 105 -13.44 -12.37 2.52
N ARG A 106 -14.14 -13.35 3.10
CA ARG A 106 -15.26 -14.08 2.48
C ARG A 106 -16.43 -13.12 2.20
N ILE A 107 -16.98 -13.15 0.99
CA ILE A 107 -18.21 -12.42 0.63
C ILE A 107 -19.27 -13.44 0.19
N PRO A 108 -20.49 -13.44 0.76
CA PRO A 108 -21.60 -14.25 0.26
C PRO A 108 -22.15 -13.60 -1.02
N LEU A 109 -22.43 -14.39 -2.05
CA LEU A 109 -22.84 -13.85 -3.35
C LEU A 109 -24.21 -14.35 -3.79
N ALA A 110 -25.01 -13.38 -4.22
CA ALA A 110 -26.07 -13.55 -5.20
C ALA A 110 -25.78 -12.61 -6.38
N GLY A 111 -25.84 -13.15 -7.61
CA GLY A 111 -26.01 -12.38 -8.86
C GLY A 111 -24.74 -12.04 -9.63
N GLY A 112 -24.65 -12.48 -10.89
CA GLY A 112 -23.49 -12.36 -11.77
C GLY A 112 -23.49 -11.17 -12.75
N GLY A 113 -22.36 -11.00 -13.44
CA GLY A 113 -22.14 -10.03 -14.53
C GLY A 113 -20.71 -10.11 -15.10
N LYS A 114 -20.53 -9.69 -16.36
CA LYS A 114 -19.28 -9.73 -17.16
C LYS A 114 -18.48 -8.42 -16.94
N LEU A 115 -17.18 -8.45 -16.64
CA LEU A 115 -16.37 -7.23 -16.43
C LEU A 115 -14.91 -7.36 -16.90
N GLU A 116 -14.38 -6.29 -17.51
CA GLU A 116 -12.95 -6.03 -17.83
C GLU A 116 -12.33 -5.05 -16.80
N GLY A 117 -11.00 -5.12 -16.60
CA GLY A 117 -10.22 -4.22 -15.72
C GLY A 117 -10.04 -4.68 -14.26
N ASP A 118 -9.60 -3.75 -13.40
CA ASP A 118 -9.30 -3.71 -11.95
C ASP A 118 -9.98 -4.67 -10.95
N PHE A 119 -10.00 -5.95 -11.27
CA PHE A 119 -10.65 -6.98 -10.49
C PHE A 119 -9.76 -8.21 -10.37
N PHE A 120 -9.97 -9.04 -9.35
CA PHE A 120 -9.41 -10.39 -9.29
C PHE A 120 -10.52 -11.42 -9.35
N GLU A 121 -10.31 -12.41 -10.21
CA GLU A 121 -11.17 -13.57 -10.40
C GLU A 121 -10.81 -14.63 -9.35
N VAL A 122 -11.82 -15.05 -8.59
CA VAL A 122 -11.71 -16.16 -7.64
C VAL A 122 -12.77 -17.19 -7.99
N GLU A 123 -12.35 -18.42 -8.24
CA GLU A 123 -13.24 -19.54 -8.50
C GLU A 123 -13.46 -20.33 -7.21
N TYR A 124 -14.72 -20.54 -6.85
CA TYR A 124 -15.13 -21.28 -5.67
C TYR A 124 -15.85 -22.56 -6.05
N ASN A 125 -15.59 -23.63 -5.31
CA ASN A 125 -16.43 -24.82 -5.34
C ASN A 125 -17.64 -24.60 -4.41
N VAL A 126 -18.82 -24.46 -4.99
CA VAL A 126 -20.10 -24.30 -4.30
C VAL A 126 -20.78 -25.67 -4.24
N LYS A 127 -20.84 -26.24 -3.03
CA LYS A 127 -21.59 -27.49 -2.81
C LYS A 127 -23.09 -27.22 -2.85
N ARG A 128 -23.80 -27.92 -3.75
CA ARG A 128 -25.27 -28.02 -3.74
C ARG A 128 -25.66 -29.48 -3.83
N LYS A 129 -26.20 -30.03 -2.73
CA LYS A 129 -26.50 -31.48 -2.59
C LYS A 129 -25.27 -32.33 -2.96
N ASN A 130 -25.41 -33.32 -3.84
CA ASN A 130 -24.36 -34.24 -4.28
C ASN A 130 -23.48 -33.69 -5.43
N ASN A 131 -23.66 -32.43 -5.83
CA ASN A 131 -22.92 -31.83 -6.94
C ASN A 131 -22.01 -30.70 -6.45
N ASN A 132 -20.81 -30.63 -7.03
CA ASN A 132 -19.89 -29.50 -6.92
C ASN A 132 -20.15 -28.55 -8.09
N LEU A 133 -20.60 -27.33 -7.81
CA LEU A 133 -20.71 -26.25 -8.79
C LEU A 133 -19.49 -25.34 -8.68
N PHE A 134 -19.13 -24.64 -9.75
CA PHE A 134 -18.07 -23.64 -9.72
C PHE A 134 -18.66 -22.24 -9.84
N ALA A 135 -18.39 -21.36 -8.88
CA ALA A 135 -18.79 -19.96 -8.91
C ALA A 135 -17.55 -19.09 -9.11
N LYS A 136 -17.52 -18.33 -10.21
CA LYS A 136 -16.50 -17.32 -10.48
C LYS A 136 -16.95 -15.98 -9.92
N VAL A 137 -16.08 -15.35 -9.15
CA VAL A 137 -16.34 -14.10 -8.41
C VAL A 137 -15.30 -13.07 -8.80
N ILE A 138 -15.76 -11.86 -9.03
CA ILE A 138 -14.94 -10.72 -9.44
C ILE A 138 -14.95 -9.70 -8.28
N ILE A 139 -13.80 -9.49 -7.63
CA ILE A 139 -13.69 -8.61 -6.45
C ILE A 139 -12.88 -7.35 -6.80
N LYS A 140 -13.37 -6.18 -6.35
CA LYS A 140 -12.71 -4.88 -6.50
C LYS A 140 -11.93 -4.53 -5.22
N ASP A 141 -10.60 -4.59 -5.25
CA ASP A 141 -9.72 -4.22 -4.11
C ASP A 141 -8.91 -2.96 -4.43
N ILE A 142 -9.54 -1.82 -4.13
CA ILE A 142 -8.96 -0.49 -4.37
C ILE A 142 -7.71 -0.23 -3.51
N PRO A 143 -7.68 -0.48 -2.19
CA PRO A 143 -6.49 -0.28 -1.38
C PRO A 143 -5.25 -0.99 -1.94
N ARG A 144 -5.37 -2.28 -2.27
CA ARG A 144 -4.26 -3.03 -2.89
C ARG A 144 -3.89 -2.46 -4.24
N LYS A 145 -4.86 -2.04 -5.07
CA LYS A 145 -4.56 -1.41 -6.36
C LYS A 145 -3.72 -0.14 -6.17
N ILE A 146 -4.11 0.74 -5.25
CA ILE A 146 -3.36 1.97 -4.94
C ILE A 146 -1.92 1.62 -4.51
N VAL A 147 -1.78 0.69 -3.55
CA VAL A 147 -0.48 0.26 -3.02
C VAL A 147 0.42 -0.33 -4.12
N LEU A 148 -0.09 -1.28 -4.90
CA LEU A 148 0.70 -1.91 -5.97
C LEU A 148 1.07 -0.92 -7.06
N THR A 149 0.16 0.02 -7.40
CA THR A 149 0.43 1.07 -8.38
C THR A 149 1.53 2.00 -7.88
N ALA A 150 1.49 2.42 -6.62
CA ALA A 150 2.55 3.23 -6.02
C ALA A 150 3.91 2.52 -6.06
N LEU A 151 3.93 1.23 -5.70
CA LEU A 151 5.17 0.43 -5.63
C LEU A 151 5.87 0.24 -6.98
N LYS A 152 5.14 0.27 -8.11
CA LYS A 152 5.75 0.27 -9.46
C LYS A 152 6.72 1.43 -9.67
N HIS A 153 6.46 2.55 -9.00
CA HIS A 153 7.23 3.78 -9.16
C HIS A 153 8.37 3.92 -8.15
N ARG A 154 8.59 2.94 -7.26
CA ARG A 154 9.70 2.96 -6.30
C ARG A 154 11.03 3.12 -7.03
N GLY A 155 11.84 4.10 -6.60
CA GLY A 155 13.13 4.43 -7.20
C GLY A 155 13.05 5.35 -8.42
N SER A 156 11.85 5.70 -8.88
CA SER A 156 11.68 6.64 -9.99
C SER A 156 12.10 8.05 -9.61
N THR A 157 12.77 8.74 -10.54
CA THR A 157 13.16 10.15 -10.43
C THR A 157 12.16 11.10 -11.09
N THR A 158 11.06 10.57 -11.66
CA THR A 158 10.03 11.34 -12.38
C THR A 158 9.37 12.42 -11.50
N TRP A 159 9.21 12.16 -10.20
CA TRP A 159 8.67 13.12 -9.21
C TRP A 159 9.74 13.71 -8.30
N ALA A 160 11.02 13.57 -8.65
CA ALA A 160 12.11 14.18 -7.90
C ALA A 160 12.04 15.72 -7.98
N GLY A 161 12.64 16.37 -6.98
CA GLY A 161 12.75 17.82 -6.90
C GLY A 161 13.33 18.42 -8.17
N ASN A 162 14.42 17.84 -8.67
CA ASN A 162 15.18 18.33 -9.83
C ASN A 162 14.58 17.98 -11.20
N THR A 163 13.49 17.20 -11.25
CA THR A 163 12.84 16.80 -12.51
C THR A 163 11.55 17.58 -12.70
N SER A 164 11.27 18.09 -13.90
CA SER A 164 9.95 18.66 -14.22
C SER A 164 8.93 17.56 -14.45
N LYS A 165 7.68 17.74 -13.99
CA LYS A 165 6.61 16.77 -14.19
C LYS A 165 5.31 17.44 -14.60
N THR A 166 4.75 16.97 -15.71
CA THR A 166 3.38 17.30 -16.13
C THR A 166 2.42 16.20 -15.69
N SER A 167 1.34 16.58 -15.03
CA SER A 167 0.25 15.67 -14.64
C SER A 167 -1.04 16.06 -15.33
N VAL A 168 -1.87 15.06 -15.63
CA VAL A 168 -3.08 15.19 -16.45
C VAL A 168 -4.29 14.80 -15.63
N HIS A 169 -5.37 15.59 -15.70
CA HIS A 169 -6.61 15.26 -15.01
C HIS A 169 -7.31 14.07 -15.67
N LEU A 170 -7.72 13.08 -14.87
CA LEU A 170 -8.32 11.83 -15.36
C LEU A 170 -9.53 12.06 -16.29
N THR A 171 -10.47 12.91 -15.88
CA THR A 171 -11.72 13.16 -16.63
C THR A 171 -11.75 14.47 -17.43
N MET A 172 -10.77 15.36 -17.22
CA MET A 172 -10.69 16.66 -17.90
C MET A 172 -9.39 16.66 -18.72
N LYS A 173 -9.35 15.91 -19.82
CA LYS A 173 -8.11 15.58 -20.54
C LYS A 173 -7.32 16.82 -21.00
N ASP A 174 -8.01 17.94 -21.24
CA ASP A 174 -7.39 19.20 -21.65
C ASP A 174 -6.75 19.98 -20.47
N LYS A 175 -6.97 19.52 -19.24
CA LYS A 175 -6.37 20.09 -18.03
C LYS A 175 -5.13 19.29 -17.65
N ASN A 176 -3.98 19.93 -17.83
CA ASN A 176 -2.70 19.47 -17.31
C ASN A 176 -2.08 20.56 -16.42
N VAL A 177 -1.18 20.16 -15.52
CA VAL A 177 -0.38 21.07 -14.71
C VAL A 177 1.06 20.60 -14.73
N THR A 178 1.98 21.53 -14.96
CA THR A 178 3.42 21.26 -14.94
C THR A 178 4.04 21.82 -13.68
N PHE A 179 4.67 20.95 -12.90
CA PHE A 179 5.49 21.31 -11.75
C PHE A 179 6.95 21.32 -12.22
N ASN A 180 7.57 22.50 -12.19
CA ASN A 180 8.92 22.72 -12.67
C ASN A 180 9.98 21.95 -11.86
N ASN A 181 11.21 21.92 -12.36
CA ASN A 181 12.35 21.50 -11.54
C ASN A 181 12.51 22.41 -10.31
N ARG A 182 13.23 21.91 -9.31
CA ARG A 182 13.44 22.53 -7.99
C ARG A 182 12.15 22.76 -7.19
N THR A 183 11.17 21.86 -7.31
CA THR A 183 9.93 21.90 -6.53
C THR A 183 9.57 20.52 -5.99
N ASN A 184 9.01 20.48 -4.78
CA ASN A 184 8.46 19.26 -4.20
C ASN A 184 7.21 18.80 -4.95
N LYS A 185 7.08 17.48 -5.16
CA LYS A 185 6.02 16.88 -5.99
C LYS A 185 5.29 15.72 -5.31
N CYS A 186 5.29 15.69 -3.98
CA CYS A 186 4.64 14.63 -3.21
C CYS A 186 3.13 14.52 -3.50
N ASN A 187 2.42 15.64 -3.63
CA ASN A 187 1.01 15.66 -4.02
C ASN A 187 0.77 15.21 -5.47
N VAL A 188 1.67 15.58 -6.37
CA VAL A 188 1.63 15.19 -7.79
C VAL A 188 1.83 13.68 -7.93
N PHE A 189 2.77 13.11 -7.17
CA PHE A 189 2.98 11.67 -7.11
C PHE A 189 1.72 10.93 -6.66
N VAL A 190 1.11 11.37 -5.55
CA VAL A 190 -0.14 10.78 -5.05
C VAL A 190 -1.25 10.86 -6.09
N HIS A 191 -1.40 12.02 -6.73
CA HIS A 191 -2.37 12.22 -7.80
C HIS A 191 -2.19 11.25 -8.97
N ASP A 192 -0.96 11.14 -9.48
CA ASP A 192 -0.66 10.32 -10.65
C ASP A 192 -0.87 8.84 -10.35
N VAL A 193 -0.46 8.38 -9.16
CA VAL A 193 -0.72 7.01 -8.71
C VAL A 193 -2.21 6.73 -8.59
N LEU A 194 -2.99 7.64 -7.99
CA LEU A 194 -4.43 7.46 -7.88
C LEU A 194 -5.12 7.48 -9.25
N THR A 195 -4.65 8.32 -10.16
CA THR A 195 -5.13 8.41 -11.54
C THR A 195 -4.83 7.13 -12.32
N GLU A 196 -3.61 6.59 -12.25
CA GLU A 196 -3.25 5.28 -12.81
C GLU A 196 -4.06 4.14 -12.15
N ALA A 197 -4.37 4.29 -10.86
CA ALA A 197 -5.29 3.41 -10.14
C ALA A 197 -6.76 3.58 -10.53
N GLY A 198 -7.10 4.44 -11.51
CA GLY A 198 -8.47 4.65 -11.99
C GLY A 198 -9.35 5.44 -11.02
N ILE A 199 -8.74 6.17 -10.09
CA ILE A 199 -9.43 6.94 -9.05
C ILE A 199 -9.35 8.42 -9.42
N ALA A 200 -10.51 9.03 -9.63
CA ALA A 200 -10.61 10.46 -9.88
C ALA A 200 -10.27 11.25 -8.60
N VAL A 201 -9.19 12.02 -8.66
CA VAL A 201 -8.80 13.00 -7.63
C VAL A 201 -9.32 14.38 -8.06
N PRO A 202 -10.04 15.11 -7.19
CA PRO A 202 -10.49 16.45 -7.54
C PRO A 202 -9.30 17.38 -7.69
N TRP A 203 -9.24 18.14 -8.79
CA TRP A 203 -8.33 19.29 -8.86
C TRP A 203 -8.98 20.49 -8.19
N ILE A 204 -8.18 21.24 -7.44
CA ILE A 204 -8.63 22.36 -6.64
C ILE A 204 -8.05 23.64 -7.25
N GLU A 205 -8.88 24.69 -7.26
CA GLU A 205 -8.46 26.04 -7.66
C GLU A 205 -7.54 26.64 -6.59
N HIS A 206 -6.30 26.94 -6.98
CA HIS A 206 -5.30 27.58 -6.12
C HIS A 206 -5.03 29.04 -6.50
N GLY A 207 -5.71 29.57 -7.52
CA GLY A 207 -5.62 30.99 -7.86
C GLY A 207 -6.28 31.34 -9.19
N LYS A 208 -7.17 32.34 -9.17
CA LYS A 208 -7.74 32.92 -10.39
C LYS A 208 -7.05 34.23 -10.71
N SER A 209 -6.76 34.47 -11.99
CA SER A 209 -6.24 35.78 -12.39
C SER A 209 -7.38 36.79 -12.32
N LYS A 210 -7.13 37.95 -11.70
CA LYS A 210 -8.06 39.07 -11.74
C LYS A 210 -8.08 39.77 -13.11
N TYR A 211 -7.05 39.55 -13.93
CA TYR A 211 -6.79 40.31 -15.17
C TYR A 211 -6.94 39.48 -16.45
N ILE A 212 -6.89 38.15 -16.36
CA ILE A 212 -7.05 37.26 -17.51
C ILE A 212 -8.36 36.49 -17.33
N PRO A 213 -9.41 36.84 -18.10
CA PRO A 213 -10.67 36.09 -18.07
C PRO A 213 -10.42 34.60 -18.27
N TYR A 214 -11.12 33.77 -17.49
CA TYR A 214 -11.04 32.31 -17.54
C TYR A 214 -9.70 31.67 -17.12
N TYR A 215 -8.71 32.46 -16.67
CA TYR A 215 -7.49 31.92 -16.09
C TYR A 215 -7.73 31.41 -14.66
N SER A 216 -7.43 30.13 -14.48
CA SER A 216 -7.65 29.36 -13.27
C SER A 216 -6.45 28.42 -13.11
N ARG A 217 -5.77 28.51 -11.97
CA ARG A 217 -4.66 27.61 -11.61
C ARG A 217 -5.24 26.46 -10.80
N VAL A 218 -5.74 25.47 -11.51
CA VAL A 218 -6.16 24.20 -10.92
C VAL A 218 -4.98 23.25 -10.81
N SER A 219 -4.84 22.59 -9.67
CA SER A 219 -3.85 21.51 -9.50
C SER A 219 -4.36 20.42 -8.55
N PRO A 220 -3.69 19.26 -8.48
CA PRO A 220 -4.04 18.24 -7.50
C PRO A 220 -3.96 18.77 -6.06
N PRO A 221 -4.73 18.20 -5.12
CA PRO A 221 -4.79 18.71 -3.75
C PRO A 221 -3.41 18.73 -3.11
N THR A 222 -3.07 19.86 -2.49
CA THR A 222 -1.82 20.07 -1.77
C THR A 222 -1.75 19.21 -0.50
N ALA A 223 -0.57 19.11 0.13
CA ALA A 223 -0.41 18.35 1.37
C ALA A 223 -1.33 18.89 2.49
N GLU A 224 -1.42 20.21 2.63
CA GLU A 224 -2.38 20.88 3.52
C GLU A 224 -3.83 20.46 3.25
N GLU A 225 -4.28 20.44 1.99
CA GLU A 225 -5.66 20.05 1.65
C GLU A 225 -5.93 18.56 1.91
N TRP A 226 -4.92 17.70 1.75
CA TRP A 226 -5.00 16.31 2.19
C TRP A 226 -5.11 16.20 3.71
N ALA A 227 -4.37 17.04 4.46
CA ALA A 227 -4.38 17.08 5.91
C ALA A 227 -5.67 17.68 6.51
N ASP A 228 -6.29 18.68 5.88
CA ASP A 228 -7.48 19.40 6.36
C ASP A 228 -8.76 18.55 6.31
N THR A 229 -9.25 18.10 7.47
CA THR A 229 -10.42 17.20 7.59
C THR A 229 -11.72 17.76 6.97
N SER A 230 -11.83 19.07 6.75
CA SER A 230 -12.97 19.72 6.10
C SER A 230 -12.96 19.59 4.57
N LYS A 231 -11.79 19.37 3.97
CA LYS A 231 -11.61 19.24 2.52
C LYS A 231 -11.84 17.81 2.04
N LEU A 232 -12.01 17.63 0.73
CA LEU A 232 -12.05 16.33 0.02
C LEU A 232 -13.17 15.35 0.46
N GLN A 233 -14.09 15.76 1.32
CA GLN A 233 -15.09 14.90 1.96
C GLN A 233 -16.03 14.17 0.99
N LYS A 234 -16.21 14.69 -0.23
CA LYS A 234 -17.09 14.09 -1.25
C LYS A 234 -16.68 12.66 -1.60
N ASN A 235 -15.37 12.40 -1.69
CA ASN A 235 -14.81 11.12 -2.16
C ASN A 235 -13.89 10.45 -1.13
N TRP A 236 -13.52 11.15 -0.07
CA TRP A 236 -12.54 10.68 0.91
C TRP A 236 -13.10 10.82 2.34
N SER A 237 -12.93 9.80 3.18
CA SER A 237 -13.15 9.91 4.62
C SER A 237 -11.86 10.32 5.31
N SER A 238 -11.97 11.07 6.40
CA SER A 238 -10.84 11.42 7.27
C SER A 238 -10.78 10.43 8.43
N ASN A 239 -9.60 9.87 8.69
CA ASN A 239 -9.38 8.87 9.72
C ASN A 239 -8.13 9.23 10.54
N LYS A 240 -8.09 8.75 11.78
CA LYS A 240 -6.93 8.91 12.69
C LYS A 240 -5.99 7.71 12.71
N THR A 241 -6.45 6.57 12.21
CA THR A 241 -5.65 5.34 12.12
C THR A 241 -5.30 5.05 10.64
N PRO A 242 -4.02 4.80 10.33
CA PRO A 242 -3.59 4.49 8.97
C PRO A 242 -4.00 3.07 8.58
N LEU A 243 -4.56 2.92 7.37
CA LEU A 243 -4.63 1.64 6.65
C LEU A 243 -3.94 1.77 5.27
N PRO A 244 -3.51 0.67 4.61
CA PRO A 244 -2.81 0.68 3.35
C PRO A 244 -3.71 1.22 2.26
N GLY A 245 -3.11 1.96 1.34
CA GLY A 245 -3.85 2.68 0.32
C GLY A 245 -4.53 3.96 0.82
N ASP A 246 -4.53 4.24 2.13
CA ASP A 246 -4.88 5.57 2.62
C ASP A 246 -3.82 6.59 2.16
N ILE A 247 -4.23 7.84 2.01
CA ILE A 247 -3.33 8.96 1.78
C ILE A 247 -3.04 9.63 3.12
N GLY A 248 -1.83 9.47 3.62
CA GLY A 248 -1.35 10.13 4.83
C GLY A 248 -0.84 11.52 4.52
N ALA A 249 -1.22 12.51 5.32
CA ALA A 249 -0.75 13.88 5.15
C ALA A 249 -0.55 14.61 6.49
N TYR A 250 0.39 15.54 6.49
CA TYR A 250 0.52 16.58 7.50
C TYR A 250 0.66 17.93 6.82
N MET A 251 0.36 18.98 7.57
CA MET A 251 0.55 20.37 7.16
C MET A 251 1.70 20.98 7.96
N LEU A 252 2.64 21.62 7.28
CA LEU A 252 3.67 22.45 7.88
C LEU A 252 3.90 23.69 7.01
N PRO A 253 4.14 24.87 7.61
CA PRO A 253 4.36 26.11 6.88
C PRO A 253 5.80 26.17 6.34
N TYR A 254 6.13 25.31 5.37
CA TYR A 254 7.39 25.43 4.65
C TYR A 254 7.35 26.61 3.66
N THR A 255 8.52 27.11 3.29
CA THR A 255 8.63 28.25 2.36
C THR A 255 8.18 27.91 0.93
N ASP A 256 8.25 26.63 0.56
CA ASP A 256 8.03 26.13 -0.80
C ASP A 256 7.06 24.92 -0.85
N ALA A 257 6.49 24.53 0.29
CA ALA A 257 5.55 23.42 0.40
C ALA A 257 4.53 23.68 1.52
N THR A 258 3.39 23.00 1.46
CA THR A 258 2.34 23.12 2.50
C THR A 258 2.36 21.97 3.50
N GLY A 259 3.40 21.13 3.47
CA GLY A 259 3.56 19.94 4.29
C GLY A 259 4.08 18.75 3.47
N HIS A 260 3.68 17.53 3.84
CA HIS A 260 4.01 16.31 3.09
C HIS A 260 2.81 15.39 2.96
N VAL A 261 2.79 14.61 1.88
CA VAL A 261 1.76 13.63 1.60
C VAL A 261 2.36 12.35 1.01
N GLY A 262 1.84 11.20 1.42
CA GLY A 262 2.29 9.90 0.95
C GLY A 262 1.17 8.86 0.95
N ILE A 263 1.43 7.74 0.29
CA ILE A 263 0.51 6.60 0.27
C ILE A 263 0.94 5.63 1.36
N ILE A 264 0.02 5.28 2.25
CA ILE A 264 0.30 4.35 3.34
C ILE A 264 0.46 2.94 2.74
N LEU A 265 1.59 2.29 3.07
CA LEU A 265 1.79 0.86 2.81
C LEU A 265 1.35 0.04 4.00
N THR A 266 1.60 0.57 5.20
CA THR A 266 1.18 0.02 6.48
C THR A 266 1.43 1.03 7.59
N LYS A 267 0.86 0.87 8.80
CA LYS A 267 1.22 1.70 9.95
C LYS A 267 2.75 1.74 10.13
N GLY A 268 3.32 2.96 10.12
CA GLY A 268 4.75 3.20 10.24
C GLY A 268 5.52 3.28 8.91
N VAL A 269 4.89 2.94 7.78
CA VAL A 269 5.56 2.87 6.48
C VAL A 269 4.68 3.44 5.37
N CYS A 270 5.22 4.37 4.60
CA CYS A 270 4.58 4.92 3.42
C CYS A 270 5.49 4.84 2.19
N ILE A 271 4.91 5.14 1.03
CA ILE A 271 5.65 5.46 -0.19
C ILE A 271 5.30 6.88 -0.61
N SER A 272 6.32 7.68 -0.85
CA SER A 272 6.16 9.09 -1.22
C SER A 272 7.30 9.55 -2.13
N ALA A 273 7.08 10.65 -2.85
CA ALA A 273 8.15 11.31 -3.59
C ALA A 273 9.00 12.14 -2.64
N GLY A 274 10.29 11.81 -2.54
CA GLY A 274 11.31 12.63 -1.89
C GLY A 274 12.01 13.56 -2.89
N TRP A 275 13.01 14.27 -2.40
CA TRP A 275 13.77 15.22 -3.23
C TRP A 275 14.52 14.53 -4.38
N GLU A 276 15.10 13.35 -4.15
CA GLU A 276 15.92 12.64 -5.14
C GLU A 276 15.11 11.63 -5.97
N LYS A 277 14.15 10.94 -5.35
CA LYS A 277 13.37 9.86 -5.98
C LYS A 277 12.15 9.48 -5.14
N VAL A 278 11.31 8.61 -5.69
CA VAL A 278 10.22 7.95 -4.95
C VAL A 278 10.78 6.86 -4.05
N GLU A 279 10.42 6.87 -2.77
CA GLU A 279 10.97 5.96 -1.78
C GLU A 279 9.90 5.35 -0.87
N VAL A 280 10.16 4.12 -0.45
CA VAL A 280 9.48 3.51 0.69
C VAL A 280 10.23 3.96 1.93
N ASN A 281 9.53 4.67 2.83
CA ASN A 281 10.12 5.30 3.99
C ASN A 281 9.10 5.37 5.14
N ASP A 282 9.53 5.96 6.25
CA ASP A 282 8.74 6.17 7.47
C ASP A 282 8.35 7.65 7.65
N VAL A 283 8.50 8.50 6.63
CA VAL A 283 8.10 9.91 6.71
C VAL A 283 6.62 9.99 7.10
N GLY A 284 6.32 10.80 8.11
CA GLY A 284 4.98 10.90 8.69
C GLY A 284 4.72 9.94 9.86
N PHE A 285 5.72 9.17 10.32
CA PHE A 285 5.63 8.31 11.51
C PHE A 285 6.87 8.39 12.42
N ARG A 286 7.84 9.25 12.11
CA ARG A 286 9.16 9.26 12.74
C ARG A 286 9.12 9.75 14.18
N LEU A 287 8.25 10.72 14.48
CA LEU A 287 8.10 11.23 15.85
C LEU A 287 7.48 10.15 16.75
N GLN A 288 6.39 9.53 16.30
CA GLN A 288 5.71 8.45 17.01
C GLN A 288 6.63 7.24 17.21
N ASN A 289 7.50 6.93 16.25
CA ASN A 289 8.42 5.81 16.31
C ASN A 289 9.72 6.13 17.06
N GLY A 290 9.96 7.38 17.44
CA GLY A 290 11.21 7.81 18.09
C GLY A 290 12.43 7.76 17.16
N THR A 291 12.23 7.82 15.85
CA THR A 291 13.29 7.78 14.82
C THR A 291 13.53 9.14 14.14
N ALA A 292 12.82 10.17 14.56
CA ALA A 292 12.89 11.52 13.99
C ALA A 292 14.25 12.18 14.22
N ASP A 293 14.80 12.76 13.16
CA ASP A 293 15.79 13.83 13.29
C ASP A 293 15.04 15.13 13.62
N LEU A 294 15.11 15.58 14.87
CA LEU A 294 14.33 16.71 15.36
C LEU A 294 14.61 18.04 14.63
N GLU A 295 15.72 18.15 13.88
CA GLU A 295 15.99 19.33 13.06
C GLU A 295 15.13 19.37 11.79
N THR A 296 14.82 18.21 11.21
CA THR A 296 14.19 18.06 9.90
C THR A 296 12.78 17.43 9.95
N ASP A 297 12.53 16.55 10.91
CA ASP A 297 11.31 15.78 11.08
C ASP A 297 10.39 16.42 12.13
N LYS A 298 9.71 17.48 11.72
CA LYS A 298 8.91 18.32 12.64
C LYS A 298 7.45 17.86 12.81
N SER A 299 6.99 16.87 12.05
CA SER A 299 5.60 16.42 12.10
C SER A 299 5.40 14.99 11.59
N ASP A 300 4.44 14.31 12.19
CA ASP A 300 3.88 13.05 11.69
C ASP A 300 2.55 13.30 10.98
N PHE A 301 2.08 12.32 10.20
CA PHE A 301 0.78 12.38 9.56
C PHE A 301 -0.34 12.54 10.58
N THR A 302 -1.15 13.58 10.42
CA THR A 302 -2.24 13.94 11.34
C THR A 302 -3.61 13.49 10.83
N ASN A 303 -3.68 13.10 9.56
CA ASN A 303 -4.88 12.67 8.87
C ASN A 303 -4.57 11.60 7.82
N PHE A 304 -5.43 10.58 7.77
CA PHE A 304 -5.37 9.49 6.79
C PHE A 304 -6.66 9.48 5.96
N ARG A 305 -6.55 9.84 4.67
CA ARG A 305 -7.69 9.85 3.76
C ARG A 305 -7.94 8.49 3.15
N ARG A 306 -9.12 7.95 3.41
CA ARG A 306 -9.57 6.68 2.84
C ARG A 306 -10.60 6.91 1.75
N TYR A 307 -10.43 6.25 0.61
CA TYR A 307 -11.34 6.41 -0.52
C TYR A 307 -12.72 5.82 -0.21
N LYS A 308 -13.80 6.57 -0.47
CA LYS A 308 -15.20 6.17 -0.19
C LYS A 308 -15.81 5.22 -1.25
N HIS A 309 -15.00 4.62 -2.12
CA HIS A 309 -15.42 3.61 -3.10
C HIS A 309 -16.55 4.03 -4.08
N LYS A 310 -16.60 5.29 -4.52
CA LYS A 310 -17.61 5.67 -5.53
C LYS A 310 -17.30 4.98 -6.86
N VAL A 311 -18.26 4.19 -7.36
CA VAL A 311 -18.27 3.72 -8.74
C VAL A 311 -18.38 4.97 -9.62
N ILE A 312 -17.36 5.23 -10.44
CA ILE A 312 -17.48 6.23 -11.50
C ILE A 312 -18.58 5.70 -12.43
N LYS A 313 -19.74 6.34 -12.42
CA LYS A 313 -20.67 6.22 -13.55
C LYS A 313 -20.02 7.03 -14.66
N ASN A 314 -19.59 6.35 -15.71
CA ASN A 314 -19.36 7.02 -16.97
C ASN A 314 -20.76 7.33 -17.51
N ASP A 315 -21.12 8.61 -17.50
CA ASP A 315 -22.26 9.11 -18.27
C ASP A 315 -21.89 9.11 -19.76
#